data_AF-A0A845YN35-F1
#
_entry.id   AF-A0A845YN35-F1
#
_cell.length_a   1.000
_cell.length_b   1.000
_cell.length_c   1.000
_cell.angle_alpha   90.00
_cell.angle_beta   90.00
_cell.angle_gamma   90.00
#
_symmetry.space_group_name_H-M   'P 1'
#
loop_
_entity.id
_entity.type
_entity.pdbx_description
1 polymer ?
#
loop_
_entity_poly.entity_id
_entity_poly.type
_entity_poly.pdbx_seq_one_letter_code
_entity_poly.pdbx_strand_id
1 'polypeptide(L)'
;MVRTDIQNAQQTLYDFFLYSVQAEPVDVVLSTFRRLFVDYTESSTESELPIALYSIVIANSEQQFIFTLKRVCYILINNWGIQRRPDAIQDLIRMFSDRILMKPGVSLILKRLRSWMRSFLVSQDFQDLKLFAARYEDDEHWSGRYTSYLLAPQYLNLNNPLEQREAARSLSSQLKSKFRFDLAMYTAKHQMETATTRVDNPTVLGEAAINLIKMLLLKPGRFSYENLANLLHKQCHELYYWHFKRAFLHYLVYGLPNSPVTLSLK
;
A
#
# COMPACT_ATOMS: atom_id res chain seq x y z
N MET A 1 -3.93 2.32 -36.65
CA MET A 1 -4.52 3.66 -36.40
C MET A 1 -5.10 3.79 -34.99
N VAL A 2 -6.08 2.96 -34.58
CA VAL A 2 -6.73 3.08 -33.24
C VAL A 2 -5.77 3.05 -32.05
N ARG A 3 -4.72 2.22 -32.07
CA ARG A 3 -3.75 2.12 -30.96
C ARG A 3 -2.93 3.40 -30.74
N THR A 4 -2.61 4.12 -31.82
CA THR A 4 -1.86 5.38 -31.77
C THR A 4 -2.73 6.50 -31.18
N ASP A 5 -4.03 6.47 -31.47
CA ASP A 5 -5.01 7.44 -30.97
C ASP A 5 -5.21 7.32 -29.45
N ILE A 6 -5.33 6.07 -28.94
CA ILE A 6 -5.41 5.80 -27.49
C ILE A 6 -4.13 6.29 -26.77
N GLN A 7 -2.95 6.01 -27.33
CA GLN A 7 -1.69 6.42 -26.70
C GLN A 7 -1.55 7.94 -26.62
N ASN A 8 -1.94 8.66 -27.68
CA ASN A 8 -1.93 10.12 -27.68
C ASN A 8 -2.90 10.67 -26.64
N ALA A 9 -4.12 10.15 -26.60
CA ALA A 9 -5.12 10.55 -25.62
C ALA A 9 -4.67 10.29 -24.17
N GLN A 10 -4.05 9.14 -23.93
CA GLN A 10 -3.45 8.83 -22.64
C GLN A 10 -2.37 9.85 -22.27
N GLN A 11 -1.49 10.17 -23.22
CA GLN A 11 -0.40 11.12 -22.99
C GLN A 11 -0.92 12.53 -22.69
N THR A 12 -1.94 13.01 -23.43
CA THR A 12 -2.62 14.29 -23.14
C THR A 12 -3.11 14.36 -21.69
N LEU A 13 -3.74 13.29 -21.19
CA LEU A 13 -4.21 13.23 -19.81
C LEU A 13 -3.04 13.22 -18.81
N TYR A 14 -1.99 12.44 -19.07
CA TYR A 14 -0.84 12.36 -18.17
C TYR A 14 -0.08 13.67 -18.06
N ASP A 15 0.20 14.33 -19.19
CA ASP A 15 0.91 15.60 -19.24
C ASP A 15 0.12 16.70 -18.54
N PHE A 16 -1.21 16.73 -18.75
CA PHE A 16 -2.08 17.67 -18.06
C PHE A 16 -2.01 17.51 -16.54
N PHE A 17 -2.21 16.30 -16.00
CA PHE A 17 -2.19 16.11 -14.55
C PHE A 17 -0.79 16.26 -13.95
N LEU A 18 0.27 15.92 -14.68
CA LEU A 18 1.65 16.16 -14.26
C LEU A 18 1.96 17.65 -14.16
N TYR A 19 1.54 18.45 -15.13
CA TYR A 19 1.68 19.90 -15.09
C TYR A 19 0.80 20.52 -14.00
N SER A 20 -0.48 20.16 -13.96
CA SER A 20 -1.47 20.74 -13.05
C SER A 20 -1.11 20.51 -11.59
N VAL A 21 -0.61 19.33 -11.22
CA VAL A 21 -0.21 19.06 -9.82
C VAL A 21 1.03 19.84 -9.36
N GLN A 22 1.79 20.41 -10.31
CA GLN A 22 2.97 21.24 -10.04
C GLN A 22 2.64 22.73 -10.05
N ALA A 23 1.65 23.15 -10.85
CA ALA A 23 1.35 24.56 -11.10
C ALA A 23 0.09 25.06 -10.35
N GLU A 24 -0.89 24.18 -10.12
CA GLU A 24 -2.22 24.58 -9.66
C GLU A 24 -2.46 24.22 -8.17
N PRO A 25 -3.37 24.93 -7.50
CA PRO A 25 -3.87 24.57 -6.17
C PRO A 25 -4.52 23.18 -6.13
N VAL A 26 -4.36 22.48 -5.00
CA VAL A 26 -4.85 21.10 -4.80
C VAL A 26 -6.35 20.96 -5.11
N ASP A 27 -7.17 21.91 -4.67
CA ASP A 27 -8.61 21.97 -4.90
C ASP A 27 -8.97 22.09 -6.38
N VAL A 28 -8.19 22.86 -7.14
CA VAL A 28 -8.35 22.98 -8.60
C VAL A 28 -8.06 21.63 -9.26
N VAL A 29 -6.92 20.99 -8.94
CA VAL A 29 -6.54 19.67 -9.49
C VAL A 29 -7.58 18.60 -9.16
N LEU A 30 -8.00 18.53 -7.89
CA LEU A 30 -9.02 17.61 -7.41
C LEU A 30 -10.37 17.85 -8.08
N SER A 31 -10.78 19.11 -8.28
CA SER A 31 -12.02 19.44 -8.96
C SER A 31 -12.00 18.97 -10.42
N THR A 32 -10.88 19.15 -11.12
CA THR A 32 -10.70 18.71 -12.51
C THR A 32 -10.71 17.19 -12.60
N PHE A 33 -9.97 16.51 -11.72
CA PHE A 33 -10.01 15.04 -11.62
C PHE A 33 -11.44 14.53 -11.42
N ARG A 34 -12.18 15.12 -10.47
CA ARG A 34 -13.56 14.72 -10.17
C ARG A 34 -14.49 14.93 -11.36
N ARG A 35 -14.46 16.11 -11.99
CA ARG A 35 -15.31 16.39 -13.15
C ARG A 35 -15.04 15.43 -14.32
N LEU A 36 -13.77 15.06 -14.52
CA LEU A 36 -13.36 14.19 -15.62
C LEU A 36 -13.65 12.71 -15.37
N PHE A 37 -13.26 12.17 -14.21
CA PHE A 37 -13.29 10.73 -13.94
C PHE A 37 -14.47 10.26 -13.07
N VAL A 38 -15.13 11.15 -12.32
CA VAL A 38 -16.20 10.80 -11.36
C VAL A 38 -17.56 11.30 -11.83
N ASP A 39 -17.69 12.60 -12.05
CA ASP A 39 -18.96 13.24 -12.41
C ASP A 39 -19.23 13.08 -13.92
N TYR A 40 -18.18 13.02 -14.74
CA TYR A 40 -18.21 13.02 -16.20
C TYR A 40 -18.94 14.25 -16.78
N THR A 41 -18.71 15.42 -16.16
CA THR A 41 -19.43 16.67 -16.44
C THR A 41 -18.62 17.68 -17.23
N GLU A 42 -17.36 17.41 -17.58
CA GLU A 42 -16.63 18.30 -18.50
C GLU A 42 -17.22 18.18 -19.90
N SER A 43 -18.12 19.10 -20.21
CA SER A 43 -18.82 19.24 -21.48
C SER A 43 -18.28 20.39 -22.34
N SER A 44 -17.18 21.02 -21.95
CA SER A 44 -16.58 22.07 -22.78
C SER A 44 -15.89 21.44 -23.98
N THR A 45 -16.34 21.82 -25.19
CA THR A 45 -15.72 21.43 -26.46
C THR A 45 -14.32 22.03 -26.65
N GLU A 46 -13.92 22.96 -25.78
CA GLU A 46 -12.62 23.62 -25.80
C GLU A 46 -11.54 22.86 -25.02
N SER A 47 -11.92 21.92 -24.15
CA SER A 47 -10.97 21.11 -23.40
C SER A 47 -10.61 19.83 -24.17
N GLU A 48 -9.32 19.56 -24.33
CA GLU A 48 -8.84 18.31 -24.91
C GLU A 48 -9.04 17.10 -23.98
N LEU A 49 -9.26 17.31 -22.67
CA LEU A 49 -9.30 16.23 -21.67
C LEU A 49 -10.52 15.31 -21.81
N PRO A 50 -11.76 15.82 -21.94
CA PRO A 50 -12.93 14.96 -22.14
C PRO A 50 -12.83 14.22 -23.47
N ILE A 51 -12.31 14.88 -24.51
CA ILE A 51 -12.10 14.29 -25.84
C ILE A 51 -11.13 13.11 -25.73
N ALA A 52 -9.99 13.31 -25.06
CA ALA A 52 -9.01 12.26 -24.81
C ALA A 52 -9.59 11.11 -23.97
N LEU A 53 -10.36 11.40 -22.93
CA LEU A 53 -11.02 10.35 -22.15
C LEU A 53 -12.01 9.56 -23.03
N TYR A 54 -12.82 10.25 -23.84
CA TYR A 54 -13.80 9.60 -24.71
C TYR A 54 -13.16 8.73 -25.79
N SER A 55 -12.01 9.12 -26.36
CA SER A 55 -11.33 8.29 -27.36
C SER A 55 -10.89 6.94 -26.77
N ILE A 56 -10.42 6.92 -25.51
CA ILE A 56 -10.09 5.69 -24.78
C ILE A 56 -11.35 4.82 -24.58
N VAL A 57 -12.49 5.44 -24.24
CA VAL A 57 -13.76 4.72 -23.99
C VAL A 57 -14.39 4.19 -25.28
N ILE A 58 -14.29 4.94 -26.37
CA ILE A 58 -14.80 4.56 -27.70
C ILE A 58 -14.03 3.35 -28.24
N ALA A 59 -12.71 3.29 -27.99
CA ALA A 59 -11.90 2.11 -28.28
C ALA A 59 -12.33 0.84 -27.52
N ASN A 60 -13.28 0.96 -26.58
CA ASN A 60 -13.92 -0.14 -25.85
C ASN A 60 -12.93 -1.05 -25.11
N SER A 61 -11.88 -0.46 -24.55
CA SER A 61 -10.88 -1.18 -23.76
C SER A 61 -10.92 -0.73 -22.30
N GLU A 62 -11.60 -1.53 -21.47
CA GLU A 62 -11.64 -1.33 -20.02
C GLU A 62 -10.24 -1.28 -19.40
N GLN A 63 -9.36 -2.17 -19.86
CA GLN A 63 -7.99 -2.23 -19.39
C GLN A 63 -7.23 -0.92 -19.65
N GLN A 64 -7.40 -0.31 -20.83
CA GLN A 64 -6.75 0.97 -21.14
C GLN A 64 -7.31 2.09 -20.26
N PHE A 65 -8.63 2.14 -20.06
CA PHE A 65 -9.25 3.11 -19.15
C PHE A 65 -8.73 2.98 -17.71
N ILE A 66 -8.72 1.75 -17.16
CA ILE A 66 -8.24 1.48 -15.79
C ILE A 66 -6.75 1.83 -15.69
N PHE A 67 -5.94 1.45 -16.68
CA PHE A 67 -4.51 1.78 -16.70
C PHE A 67 -4.30 3.30 -16.66
N THR A 68 -5.08 4.06 -17.44
CA THR A 68 -5.03 5.53 -17.47
C THR A 68 -5.44 6.15 -16.15
N LEU A 69 -6.60 5.76 -15.61
CA LEU A 69 -7.08 6.23 -14.31
C LEU A 69 -6.04 5.98 -13.21
N LYS A 70 -5.50 4.76 -13.18
CA LYS A 70 -4.49 4.35 -12.21
C LYS A 70 -3.23 5.20 -12.33
N ARG A 71 -2.69 5.36 -13.53
CA ARG A 71 -1.48 6.16 -13.76
C ARG A 71 -1.68 7.63 -13.36
N VAL A 72 -2.82 8.24 -13.70
CA VAL A 72 -3.17 9.59 -13.25
C VAL A 72 -3.19 9.67 -11.72
N CYS A 73 -3.83 8.73 -11.03
CA CYS A 73 -3.84 8.72 -9.56
C CYS A 73 -2.42 8.66 -8.97
N TYR A 74 -1.53 7.84 -9.54
CA TYR A 74 -0.15 7.73 -9.06
C TYR A 74 0.71 8.95 -9.40
N ILE A 75 0.48 9.64 -10.52
CA ILE A 75 1.09 10.95 -10.80
C ILE A 75 0.76 11.92 -9.65
N LEU A 76 -0.52 12.02 -9.29
CA LEU A 76 -0.97 12.91 -8.22
C LEU A 76 -0.39 12.51 -6.86
N ILE A 77 -0.49 11.23 -6.49
CA ILE A 77 0.02 10.69 -5.21
C ILE A 77 1.53 10.92 -5.06
N ASN A 78 2.32 10.71 -6.12
CA ASN A 78 3.77 10.95 -6.05
C ASN A 78 4.09 12.42 -5.79
N ASN A 79 3.47 13.32 -6.54
CA ASN A 79 3.72 14.76 -6.41
C ASN A 79 3.28 15.28 -5.04
N TRP A 80 2.07 14.94 -4.58
CA TRP A 80 1.59 15.33 -3.25
C TRP A 80 2.34 14.65 -2.11
N GLY A 81 2.84 13.43 -2.31
CA GLY A 81 3.73 12.76 -1.38
C GLY A 81 5.04 13.55 -1.16
N ILE A 82 5.63 14.09 -2.23
CA ILE A 82 6.83 14.95 -2.15
C ILE A 82 6.48 16.27 -1.46
N GLN A 83 5.33 16.88 -1.81
CA GLN A 83 4.85 18.13 -1.22
C GLN A 83 4.31 17.98 0.23
N ARG A 84 4.31 16.77 0.79
CA ARG A 84 3.77 16.44 2.12
C ARG A 84 2.32 16.89 2.30
N ARG A 85 1.46 16.58 1.32
CA ARG A 85 0.01 16.86 1.30
C ARG A 85 -0.80 15.57 1.53
N PRO A 86 -0.87 15.05 2.77
CA PRO A 86 -1.60 13.82 3.07
C PRO A 86 -3.13 13.98 2.89
N ASP A 87 -3.62 15.17 3.18
CA ASP A 87 -4.99 15.64 2.96
C ASP A 87 -5.42 15.48 1.50
N ALA A 88 -4.59 15.93 0.55
CA ALA A 88 -4.86 15.80 -0.88
C ALA A 88 -5.01 14.35 -1.34
N ILE A 89 -4.15 13.45 -0.81
CA ILE A 89 -4.18 12.01 -1.12
C ILE A 89 -5.44 11.36 -0.54
N GLN A 90 -5.80 11.71 0.69
CA GLN A 90 -7.03 11.23 1.32
C GLN A 90 -8.27 11.70 0.56
N ASP A 91 -8.32 12.96 0.16
CA ASP A 91 -9.45 13.52 -0.59
C ASP A 91 -9.59 12.88 -1.98
N LEU A 92 -8.48 12.64 -2.69
CA LEU A 92 -8.49 11.89 -3.95
C LEU A 92 -9.11 10.50 -3.77
N ILE A 93 -8.69 9.76 -2.74
CA ILE A 93 -9.18 8.40 -2.49
C ILE A 93 -10.66 8.43 -2.04
N ARG A 94 -11.06 9.44 -1.28
CA ARG A 94 -12.45 9.62 -0.80
C ARG A 94 -13.44 9.84 -1.95
N MET A 95 -13.02 10.46 -3.06
CA MET A 95 -13.89 10.66 -4.24
C MET A 95 -14.46 9.36 -4.81
N PHE A 96 -13.75 8.25 -4.66
CA PHE A 96 -14.19 6.94 -5.12
C PHE A 96 -15.31 6.32 -4.27
N SER A 97 -15.63 6.92 -3.12
CA SER A 97 -16.76 6.52 -2.27
C SER A 97 -18.07 7.24 -2.64
N ASP A 98 -18.06 8.11 -3.65
CA ASP A 98 -19.23 8.89 -4.04
C ASP A 98 -20.34 7.99 -4.63
N ARG A 99 -21.57 8.18 -4.13
CA ARG A 99 -22.77 7.45 -4.59
C ARG A 99 -23.08 7.71 -6.07
N ILE A 100 -22.60 8.81 -6.65
CA ILE A 100 -22.77 9.11 -8.09
C ILE A 100 -22.20 7.98 -8.96
N LEU A 101 -21.11 7.34 -8.53
CA LEU A 101 -20.48 6.22 -9.25
C LEU A 101 -21.39 4.97 -9.32
N MET A 102 -22.34 4.85 -8.40
CA MET A 102 -23.29 3.73 -8.34
C MET A 102 -24.59 3.99 -9.10
N LYS A 103 -24.82 5.22 -9.58
CA LYS A 103 -26.03 5.55 -10.34
C LYS A 103 -25.96 4.97 -11.76
N PRO A 104 -27.08 4.52 -12.36
CA PRO A 104 -27.09 4.07 -13.75
C PRO A 104 -26.80 5.25 -14.70
N GLY A 105 -25.91 5.03 -15.68
CA GLY A 105 -25.61 6.02 -16.71
C GLY A 105 -26.78 6.24 -17.65
N VAL A 106 -26.98 7.48 -18.11
CA VAL A 106 -28.07 7.82 -19.04
C VAL A 106 -27.68 7.46 -20.49
N SER A 107 -26.45 7.73 -20.91
CA SER A 107 -25.92 7.39 -22.24
C SER A 107 -25.16 6.05 -22.25
N LEU A 108 -24.98 5.44 -23.43
CA LEU A 108 -24.19 4.20 -23.59
C LEU A 108 -22.74 4.36 -23.09
N ILE A 109 -22.11 5.50 -23.41
CA ILE A 109 -20.74 5.83 -22.99
C ILE A 109 -20.68 5.95 -21.47
N LEU A 110 -21.64 6.67 -20.86
CA LEU A 110 -21.68 6.86 -19.41
C LEU A 110 -21.98 5.54 -18.67
N LYS A 111 -22.86 4.68 -19.23
CA LYS A 111 -23.10 3.33 -18.70
C LYS A 111 -21.82 2.51 -18.68
N ARG A 112 -21.04 2.57 -19.77
CA ARG A 112 -19.75 1.88 -19.90
C ARG A 112 -18.73 2.40 -18.88
N LEU A 113 -18.51 3.71 -18.83
CA LEU A 113 -17.62 4.36 -17.86
C LEU A 113 -17.96 3.97 -16.42
N ARG A 114 -19.23 4.06 -16.01
CA ARG A 114 -19.66 3.67 -14.66
C ARG A 114 -19.54 2.16 -14.41
N SER A 115 -19.65 1.33 -15.44
CA SER A 115 -19.38 -0.11 -15.31
C SER A 115 -17.91 -0.39 -15.04
N TRP A 116 -17.02 0.23 -15.82
CA TRP A 116 -15.57 0.08 -15.66
C TRP A 116 -15.08 0.68 -14.34
N MET A 117 -15.65 1.82 -13.91
CA MET A 117 -15.36 2.37 -12.60
C MET A 117 -15.78 1.42 -11.47
N ARG A 118 -16.97 0.81 -11.54
CA ARG A 118 -17.39 -0.19 -10.53
C ARG A 118 -16.47 -1.40 -10.49
N SER A 119 -16.02 -1.87 -11.66
CA SER A 119 -15.03 -2.95 -11.78
C SER A 119 -13.70 -2.57 -11.12
N PHE A 120 -13.22 -1.35 -11.35
CA PHE A 120 -12.05 -0.81 -10.68
C PHE A 120 -12.20 -0.74 -9.15
N LEU A 121 -13.34 -0.26 -8.64
CA LEU A 121 -13.57 -0.13 -7.19
C LEU A 121 -13.52 -1.45 -6.42
N VAL A 122 -13.84 -2.57 -7.07
CA VAL A 122 -13.75 -3.92 -6.47
C VAL A 122 -12.42 -4.63 -6.79
N SER A 123 -11.56 -4.04 -7.61
CA SER A 123 -10.31 -4.66 -8.05
C SER A 123 -9.17 -4.49 -7.05
N GLN A 124 -8.10 -5.28 -7.23
CA GLN A 124 -6.87 -5.13 -6.46
C GLN A 124 -6.20 -3.77 -6.71
N ASP A 125 -6.34 -3.18 -7.91
CA ASP A 125 -5.76 -1.88 -8.22
C ASP A 125 -6.28 -0.77 -7.28
N PHE A 126 -7.57 -0.81 -6.92
CA PHE A 126 -8.11 0.15 -5.96
C PHE A 126 -7.73 -0.17 -4.51
N GLN A 127 -7.62 -1.45 -4.14
CA GLN A 127 -7.08 -1.83 -2.83
C GLN A 127 -5.64 -1.32 -2.65
N ASP A 128 -4.83 -1.46 -3.70
CA ASP A 128 -3.46 -0.97 -3.76
C ASP A 128 -3.37 0.55 -3.62
N LEU A 129 -4.32 1.29 -4.21
CA LEU A 129 -4.41 2.74 -4.09
C LEU A 129 -4.75 3.18 -2.66
N LYS A 130 -5.67 2.48 -1.98
CA LYS A 130 -6.08 2.80 -0.60
C LYS A 130 -4.94 2.72 0.41
N LEU A 131 -3.91 1.91 0.15
CA LEU A 131 -2.72 1.85 1.02
C LEU A 131 -2.02 3.21 1.17
N PHE A 132 -2.19 4.14 0.21
CA PHE A 132 -1.60 5.47 0.26
C PHE A 132 -2.38 6.45 1.15
N ALA A 133 -3.68 6.25 1.36
CA ALA A 133 -4.46 7.00 2.36
C ALA A 133 -4.34 6.39 3.76
N ALA A 134 -4.32 5.06 3.86
CA ALA A 134 -4.36 4.33 5.13
C ALA A 134 -3.22 4.69 6.10
N ARG A 135 -2.09 5.19 5.60
CA ARG A 135 -0.97 5.66 6.43
C ARG A 135 -1.26 6.93 7.24
N TYR A 136 -2.35 7.63 6.91
CA TYR A 136 -2.78 8.89 7.51
C TYR A 136 -4.11 8.75 8.24
N GLU A 137 -4.69 7.55 8.27
CA GLU A 137 -5.84 7.25 9.10
C GLU A 137 -5.31 6.96 10.52
N ASP A 138 -5.84 7.67 11.51
CA ASP A 138 -5.44 7.56 12.92
C ASP A 138 -5.94 6.26 13.58
N ASP A 139 -6.77 5.49 12.89
CA ASP A 139 -7.19 4.17 13.36
C ASP A 139 -6.02 3.20 13.27
N GLU A 140 -5.42 2.92 14.43
CA GLU A 140 -4.34 1.94 14.67
C GLU A 140 -4.80 0.49 14.37
N HIS A 141 -5.30 0.23 13.18
CA HIS A 141 -5.47 -1.14 12.71
C HIS A 141 -4.08 -1.77 12.60
N TRP A 142 -3.89 -2.89 13.31
CA TRP A 142 -2.65 -3.67 13.34
C TRP A 142 -2.07 -3.97 11.93
N SER A 143 -2.93 -4.01 10.91
CA SER A 143 -2.59 -4.23 9.50
C SER A 143 -1.77 -3.09 8.89
N GLY A 144 -1.89 -1.86 9.40
CA GLY A 144 -1.11 -0.69 8.94
C GLY A 144 0.41 -0.88 9.07
N ARG A 145 0.85 -1.77 9.97
CA ARG A 145 2.26 -2.13 10.15
C ARG A 145 2.82 -2.95 8.99
N TYR A 146 1.96 -3.77 8.39
CA TYR A 146 2.32 -4.63 7.27
C TYR A 146 2.21 -3.90 5.93
N THR A 147 1.70 -2.65 5.91
CA THR A 147 1.61 -1.83 4.69
C THR A 147 2.95 -1.76 3.94
N SER A 148 4.07 -1.64 4.65
CA SER A 148 5.40 -1.62 4.01
C SER A 148 5.73 -2.89 3.20
N TYR A 149 5.16 -4.04 3.60
CA TYR A 149 5.28 -5.33 2.91
C TYR A 149 4.19 -5.52 1.86
N LEU A 150 2.97 -5.03 2.10
CA LEU A 150 1.87 -5.03 1.12
C LEU A 150 2.19 -4.18 -0.13
N LEU A 151 3.12 -3.23 -0.02
CA LEU A 151 3.60 -2.44 -1.16
C LEU A 151 4.64 -3.18 -2.03
N ALA A 152 5.22 -4.29 -1.56
CA ALA A 152 6.25 -5.02 -2.30
C ALA A 152 5.77 -5.58 -3.65
N PRO A 153 4.61 -6.24 -3.73
CA PRO A 153 4.04 -6.66 -5.02
C PRO A 153 3.87 -5.48 -5.99
N GLN A 154 3.57 -4.28 -5.51
CA GLN A 154 3.35 -3.12 -6.37
C GLN A 154 4.63 -2.61 -7.04
N TYR A 155 5.73 -2.46 -6.29
CA TYR A 155 6.98 -1.92 -6.87
C TYR A 155 7.82 -2.97 -7.62
N LEU A 156 7.64 -4.26 -7.31
CA LEU A 156 8.33 -5.36 -7.99
C LEU A 156 7.67 -5.76 -9.31
N ASN A 157 6.35 -5.57 -9.45
CA ASN A 157 5.64 -5.90 -10.68
C ASN A 157 6.02 -4.94 -11.82
N LEU A 158 6.68 -5.46 -12.86
CA LEU A 158 7.09 -4.70 -14.04
C LEU A 158 5.93 -4.25 -14.94
N ASN A 159 4.75 -4.88 -14.81
CA ASN A 159 3.55 -4.49 -15.54
C ASN A 159 2.87 -3.26 -14.94
N ASN A 160 3.24 -2.85 -13.73
CA ASN A 160 2.73 -1.63 -13.13
C ASN A 160 3.39 -0.39 -13.76
N PRO A 161 2.66 0.72 -13.90
CA PRO A 161 3.24 2.00 -14.32
C PRO A 161 4.45 2.38 -13.46
N LEU A 162 5.41 3.10 -14.05
CA LEU A 162 6.60 3.56 -13.33
C LEU A 162 6.21 4.37 -12.10
N GLU A 163 5.22 5.24 -12.23
CA GLU A 163 4.72 6.11 -11.18
C GLU A 163 4.17 5.28 -10.00
N GLN A 164 3.44 4.20 -10.27
CA GLN A 164 2.97 3.28 -9.22
C GLN A 164 4.14 2.63 -8.47
N ARG A 165 5.13 2.16 -9.22
CA ARG A 165 6.28 1.45 -8.64
C ARG A 165 7.14 2.37 -7.79
N GLU A 166 7.34 3.60 -8.24
CA GLU A 166 8.05 4.64 -7.50
C GLU A 166 7.29 5.06 -6.24
N ALA A 167 5.97 5.27 -6.35
CA ALA A 167 5.11 5.57 -5.21
C ALA A 167 5.22 4.50 -4.13
N ALA A 168 5.06 3.23 -4.52
CA ALA A 168 5.10 2.11 -3.60
C ALA A 168 6.49 1.89 -2.98
N ARG A 169 7.56 2.06 -3.77
CA ARG A 169 8.94 1.96 -3.26
C ARG A 169 9.27 3.08 -2.27
N SER A 170 8.92 4.32 -2.61
CA SER A 170 9.15 5.49 -1.76
C SER A 170 8.41 5.33 -0.43
N LEU A 171 7.12 4.99 -0.50
CA LEU A 171 6.29 4.79 0.69
C LEU A 171 6.79 3.62 1.55
N SER A 172 7.12 2.47 0.96
CA SER A 172 7.65 1.31 1.70
C SER A 172 8.94 1.67 2.43
N SER A 173 9.88 2.36 1.77
CA SER A 173 11.12 2.84 2.38
C SER A 173 10.86 3.82 3.52
N GLN A 174 9.95 4.78 3.33
CA GLN A 174 9.60 5.75 4.36
C GLN A 174 9.00 5.08 5.60
N LEU A 175 8.07 4.13 5.43
CA LEU A 175 7.47 3.39 6.54
C LEU A 175 8.51 2.57 7.30
N LYS A 176 9.42 1.90 6.59
CA LYS A 176 10.52 1.15 7.21
C LYS A 176 11.47 2.07 7.98
N SER A 177 11.82 3.23 7.42
CA SER A 177 12.69 4.20 8.10
C SER A 177 12.03 4.77 9.36
N LYS A 178 10.74 5.13 9.30
CA LYS A 178 9.97 5.57 10.47
C LYS A 178 9.97 4.49 11.56
N PHE A 179 9.62 3.25 11.19
CA PHE A 179 9.62 2.14 12.14
C PHE A 179 11.00 1.90 12.79
N ARG A 180 12.09 1.95 12.01
CA ARG A 180 13.46 1.81 12.55
C ARG A 180 13.81 2.93 13.52
N PHE A 181 13.42 4.16 13.20
CA PHE A 181 13.62 5.31 14.08
C PHE A 181 12.82 5.16 15.39
N ASP A 182 11.53 4.86 15.29
CA ASP A 182 10.66 4.66 16.46
C ASP A 182 11.18 3.53 17.35
N LEU A 183 11.65 2.43 16.74
CA LEU A 183 12.27 1.31 17.45
C LEU A 183 13.55 1.73 18.17
N ALA A 184 14.44 2.48 17.53
CA ALA A 184 15.66 2.97 18.14
C ALA A 184 15.35 3.87 19.36
N MET A 185 14.41 4.81 19.19
CA MET A 185 13.95 5.70 20.25
C MET A 185 13.36 4.93 21.43
N TYR A 186 12.52 3.93 21.16
CA TYR A 186 11.95 3.04 22.17
C TYR A 186 13.05 2.27 22.92
N THR A 187 14.00 1.65 22.21
CA THR A 187 15.07 0.88 22.84
C THR A 187 16.02 1.73 23.67
N ALA A 188 16.35 2.95 23.22
CA ALA A 188 17.23 3.86 23.95
C ALA A 188 16.59 4.32 25.27
N LYS A 189 15.30 4.68 25.24
CA LYS A 189 14.57 5.09 26.44
C LYS A 189 14.31 3.94 27.40
N HIS A 190 14.03 2.74 26.89
CA HIS A 190 13.85 1.55 27.75
C HIS A 190 15.16 1.16 28.47
N GLN A 191 16.33 1.52 27.93
CA GLN A 191 17.62 1.30 28.61
C GLN A 191 17.91 2.38 29.67
N MET A 192 17.22 3.52 29.64
CA MET A 192 17.36 4.60 30.62
C MET A 192 16.31 4.40 31.74
N GLU A 193 16.73 3.82 32.87
CA GLU A 193 15.88 3.50 34.03
C GLU A 193 15.13 4.71 34.66
N THR A 194 15.47 5.94 34.26
CA THR A 194 14.94 7.20 34.80
C THR A 194 13.99 7.96 33.86
N ALA A 195 13.59 7.38 32.73
CA ALA A 195 12.72 8.07 31.77
C ALA A 195 11.29 8.26 32.33
N THR A 196 10.95 9.50 32.70
CA THR A 196 9.64 9.92 33.22
C THR A 196 8.50 9.82 32.19
N THR A 197 8.81 9.71 30.90
CA THR A 197 7.83 9.54 29.82
C THR A 197 7.89 8.13 29.25
N ARG A 198 6.82 7.35 29.44
CA ARG A 198 6.64 6.05 28.79
C ARG A 198 6.50 6.29 27.28
N VAL A 199 7.41 5.74 26.48
CA VAL A 199 7.27 5.75 25.01
C VAL A 199 6.58 4.49 24.59
N ASP A 200 5.57 4.64 23.73
CA ASP A 200 4.80 3.52 23.23
C ASP A 200 5.67 2.56 22.46
N ASN A 201 5.43 1.28 22.69
CA ASN A 201 6.16 0.20 22.05
C ASN A 201 5.79 0.13 20.55
N PRO A 202 6.68 0.49 19.62
CA PRO A 202 6.37 0.54 18.20
C PRO A 202 6.17 -0.86 17.59
N THR A 203 6.62 -1.91 18.28
CA THR A 203 6.39 -3.31 17.85
C THR A 203 4.99 -3.79 18.22
N VAL A 204 4.36 -3.18 19.25
CA VAL A 204 3.09 -3.60 19.90
C VAL A 204 3.07 -5.08 20.30
N LEU A 205 4.23 -5.74 20.27
CA LEU A 205 4.43 -7.03 20.88
C LEU A 205 4.36 -6.86 22.39
N GLY A 206 3.58 -7.70 23.07
CA GLY A 206 3.55 -7.68 24.53
C GLY A 206 4.97 -7.85 25.10
N GLU A 207 5.21 -7.33 26.31
CA GLU A 207 6.53 -7.41 26.96
C GLU A 207 7.10 -8.84 26.98
N ALA A 208 6.23 -9.84 27.15
CA ALA A 208 6.58 -11.25 27.08
C ALA A 208 7.24 -11.65 25.73
N ALA A 209 6.68 -11.19 24.60
CA ALA A 209 7.22 -11.47 23.27
C ALA A 209 8.53 -10.70 23.02
N ILE A 210 8.64 -9.46 23.50
CA ILE A 210 9.89 -8.69 23.43
C ILE A 210 10.99 -9.40 24.23
N ASN A 211 10.68 -9.84 25.46
CA ASN A 211 11.63 -10.56 26.30
C ASN A 211 12.05 -11.89 25.67
N LEU A 212 11.12 -12.59 25.01
CA LEU A 212 11.45 -13.80 24.26
C LEU A 212 12.41 -13.51 23.10
N ILE A 213 12.16 -12.45 22.32
CA ILE A 213 13.05 -12.01 21.23
C ILE A 213 14.43 -11.61 21.78
N LYS A 214 14.48 -10.86 22.89
CA LYS A 214 15.74 -10.52 23.57
C LYS A 214 16.49 -11.77 24.02
N MET A 215 15.81 -12.75 24.61
CA MET A 215 16.42 -14.02 25.03
C MET A 215 16.96 -14.82 23.84
N LEU A 216 16.25 -14.85 22.71
CA LEU A 216 16.70 -15.49 21.47
C LEU A 216 17.96 -14.82 20.91
N LEU A 217 18.01 -13.47 20.91
CA LEU A 217 19.13 -12.69 20.39
C LEU A 217 20.37 -12.71 21.32
N LEU A 218 20.18 -12.68 22.64
CA LEU A 218 21.26 -12.65 23.64
C LEU A 218 21.88 -14.02 23.91
N LYS A 219 21.21 -15.12 23.52
CA LYS A 219 21.75 -16.48 23.62
C LYS A 219 22.19 -17.00 22.25
N PRO A 220 23.47 -16.84 21.89
CA PRO A 220 24.13 -17.86 21.09
C PRO A 220 24.32 -19.07 22.02
N GLY A 221 23.34 -19.97 22.05
CA GLY A 221 23.50 -21.25 22.75
C GLY A 221 24.71 -22.00 22.19
N ARG A 222 25.25 -22.95 22.97
CA ARG A 222 26.40 -23.82 22.60
C ARG A 222 26.24 -24.61 21.29
N PHE A 223 25.09 -24.52 20.62
CA PHE A 223 24.80 -25.12 19.33
C PHE A 223 24.44 -24.01 18.34
N SER A 224 25.10 -24.00 17.18
CA SER A 224 24.70 -23.14 16.06
C SER A 224 23.23 -23.39 15.71
N TYR A 225 22.41 -22.34 15.66
CA TYR A 225 21.01 -22.43 15.19
C TYR A 225 20.91 -23.09 13.81
N GLU A 226 21.99 -23.04 13.02
CA GLU A 226 22.18 -23.72 11.75
C GLU A 226 22.13 -25.25 11.88
N ASN A 227 22.78 -25.82 12.91
CA ASN A 227 22.78 -27.26 13.15
C ASN A 227 21.40 -27.75 13.57
N LEU A 228 20.71 -26.99 14.42
CA LEU A 228 19.33 -27.28 14.81
C LEU A 228 18.37 -27.12 13.63
N ALA A 229 18.58 -26.13 12.75
CA ALA A 229 17.77 -25.92 11.56
C ALA A 229 17.94 -27.08 10.57
N ASN A 230 19.18 -27.52 10.37
CA ASN A 230 19.49 -28.70 9.55
C ASN A 230 18.89 -29.98 10.14
N LEU A 231 18.89 -30.13 11.46
CA LEU A 231 18.25 -31.27 12.14
C LEU A 231 16.73 -31.23 11.96
N LEU A 232 16.11 -30.07 12.18
CA LEU A 232 14.67 -29.86 11.99
C LEU A 232 14.27 -30.14 10.53
N HIS A 233 15.05 -29.63 9.57
CA HIS A 233 14.80 -29.85 8.14
C HIS A 233 14.83 -31.34 7.77
N LYS A 234 15.83 -32.08 8.29
CA LYS A 234 15.92 -33.55 8.13
C LYS A 234 14.76 -34.28 8.79
N GLN A 235 14.30 -33.82 9.95
CA GLN A 235 13.20 -34.44 10.70
C GLN A 235 11.81 -34.11 10.12
N CYS A 236 11.68 -33.02 9.37
CA CYS A 236 10.39 -32.53 8.87
C CYS A 236 10.03 -33.00 7.44
N HIS A 237 10.93 -33.72 6.76
CA HIS A 237 10.79 -34.04 5.34
C HIS A 237 9.58 -34.94 5.02
N GLU A 238 9.00 -35.62 6.01
CA GLU A 238 7.81 -36.49 5.88
C GLU A 238 6.72 -36.20 6.91
N LEU A 239 6.75 -35.05 7.59
CA LEU A 239 5.76 -34.72 8.62
C LEU A 239 4.51 -34.09 8.03
N TYR A 240 3.35 -34.55 8.49
CA TYR A 240 2.09 -33.81 8.31
C TYR A 240 2.19 -32.41 8.94
N TYR A 241 1.49 -31.44 8.35
CA TYR A 241 1.55 -30.02 8.73
C TYR A 241 1.38 -29.75 10.24
N TRP A 242 0.53 -30.50 10.93
CA TRP A 242 0.35 -30.39 12.39
C TRP A 242 1.62 -30.79 13.16
N HIS A 243 2.27 -31.88 12.78
CA HIS A 243 3.50 -32.36 13.43
C HIS A 243 4.65 -31.39 13.14
N PHE A 244 4.73 -30.86 11.92
CA PHE A 244 5.65 -29.79 11.57
C PHE A 244 5.47 -28.57 12.48
N LYS A 245 4.23 -28.07 12.67
CA LYS A 245 3.96 -26.92 13.56
C LYS A 245 4.49 -27.16 14.98
N ARG A 246 4.26 -28.35 15.53
CA ARG A 246 4.71 -28.69 16.88
C ARG A 246 6.23 -28.81 16.96
N ALA A 247 6.86 -29.49 16.00
CA ALA A 247 8.32 -29.62 15.92
C ALA A 247 9.00 -28.25 15.75
N PHE A 248 8.41 -27.36 14.94
CA PHE A 248 8.89 -26.01 14.72
C PHE A 248 8.84 -25.15 16.00
N LEU A 249 7.74 -25.24 16.76
CA LEU A 249 7.65 -24.57 18.06
C LEU A 249 8.71 -25.07 19.05
N HIS A 250 8.92 -26.38 19.14
CA HIS A 250 9.99 -26.95 19.97
C HIS A 250 11.38 -26.47 19.54
N TYR A 251 11.66 -26.41 18.23
CA TYR A 251 12.90 -25.86 17.69
C TYR A 251 13.14 -24.41 18.15
N LEU A 252 12.13 -23.55 18.03
CA LEU A 252 12.23 -22.12 18.40
C LEU A 252 12.49 -21.93 19.90
N VAL A 253 11.97 -22.81 20.76
CA VAL A 253 12.08 -22.68 22.22
C VAL A 253 13.23 -23.51 22.80
N TYR A 254 13.87 -24.38 22.02
CA TYR A 254 14.91 -25.32 22.47
C TYR A 254 16.08 -24.62 23.19
N GLY A 255 16.54 -23.48 22.67
CA GLY A 255 17.66 -22.71 23.24
C GLY A 255 17.28 -21.79 24.41
N LEU A 256 15.98 -21.67 24.71
CA LEU A 256 15.47 -20.71 25.69
C LEU A 256 15.41 -21.31 27.11
N PRO A 257 15.72 -20.51 28.15
CA PRO A 257 15.56 -20.95 29.54
C PRO A 257 14.08 -21.20 29.87
N ASN A 258 13.80 -22.10 30.80
CA ASN A 258 12.44 -22.41 31.24
C ASN A 258 11.83 -21.22 32.03
N SER A 259 11.27 -20.27 31.30
CA SER A 259 10.35 -19.25 31.79
C SER A 259 8.88 -19.73 31.68
N PRO A 260 7.94 -19.11 32.40
CA PRO A 260 6.51 -19.47 32.30
C PRO A 260 5.98 -19.45 30.86
N VAL A 261 6.42 -18.46 30.07
CA VAL A 261 6.05 -18.29 28.66
C VAL A 261 6.61 -19.41 27.78
N THR A 262 7.87 -19.78 27.99
CA THR A 262 8.50 -20.89 27.24
C THR A 262 7.99 -22.26 27.64
N LEU A 263 7.45 -22.41 28.86
CA LEU A 263 6.80 -23.64 29.30
C LEU A 263 5.42 -23.81 28.66
N SER A 264 4.66 -22.72 28.49
CA SER A 264 3.38 -22.76 27.76
C SER A 264 3.51 -23.03 26.26
N LEU A 265 4.72 -22.85 25.70
CA LEU A 265 5.02 -23.07 24.28
C LEU A 265 5.63 -24.47 24.00
N LYS A 266 5.96 -25.24 25.04
CA LYS A 266 6.47 -26.63 24.96
C LYS A 266 5.32 -27.62 25.15
#